data_AF-A0AA41PTM2-F1
#
_entry.id   AF-A0AA41PTM2-F1
#
_cell.length_a   1.000
_cell.length_b   1.000
_cell.length_c   1.000
_cell.angle_alpha   90.00
_cell.angle_beta   90.00
_cell.angle_gamma   90.00
#
_symmetry.space_group_name_H-M   'P 1'
#
loop_
_entity.id
_entity.type
_entity.pdbx_description
1 polymer ?
#
loop_
_entity_poly.entity_id
_entity_poly.type
_entity_poly.pdbx_seq_one_letter_code
_entity_poly.pdbx_strand_id
1 'polypeptide(L)'
;MTSATELLRAVDHLPYSQRMRETALHACSLAEADELDRLLAELDGLGPYARRTALHMALAARTVGYVERALHDPDMAFRRAALRGIRTLPDVTDAAAARVLDDAPEDLRAAFHRTLLHARRTVLADRLLPDVHAVHGDRDAARLLPACGAGTVRTWLPRLAHAVTAWGTLAKHHPLAALEHAEQECAELGSDRVRGWRWWNARGRIVLNALAPLEPVRVGVLVERFGFWAHGGLPDPRALRAVLSADPSRAVPLLVGPQDRRGPAYRRLCPALLDFADRLGDGDLLAFQPFRSNPVRELFAALPRERRAGFYDAMQAEDGGGVFVHHLAIFDLLPRDRAAREAQELRAQYEEAQRTRGYDDPEEFPDSAEWLPYAEAREVLGAASKDPVPYVRAKARELLVMAASRDGGPGELARSRKPWTGRSPG
;
A
#
# COMPACT_ATOMS: atom_id res chain seq x y z
N MET A 1 30.02 40.21 -31.95
CA MET A 1 30.32 38.76 -31.98
C MET A 1 31.14 38.41 -30.76
N THR A 2 30.59 37.62 -29.84
CA THR A 2 31.29 37.13 -28.65
C THR A 2 31.92 35.78 -28.98
N SER A 3 33.23 35.63 -28.82
CA SER A 3 33.90 34.34 -29.04
C SER A 3 33.55 33.33 -27.93
N ALA A 4 33.71 32.04 -28.21
CA ALA A 4 33.48 30.98 -27.22
C ALA A 4 34.27 31.19 -25.90
N THR A 5 35.54 31.57 -26.01
CA THR A 5 36.41 31.81 -24.84
C THR A 5 35.96 33.03 -24.03
N GLU A 6 35.48 34.08 -24.69
CA GLU A 6 34.93 35.26 -24.02
C GLU A 6 33.63 34.95 -23.29
N LEU A 7 32.73 34.19 -23.91
CA LEU A 7 31.51 33.73 -23.27
C LEU A 7 31.82 32.91 -22.02
N LEU A 8 32.72 31.93 -22.11
CA LEU A 8 33.08 31.09 -20.97
C LEU A 8 33.70 31.92 -19.84
N ARG A 9 34.60 32.86 -20.14
CA ARG A 9 35.15 33.79 -19.14
C ARG A 9 34.08 34.67 -18.49
N ALA A 10 33.13 35.16 -19.29
CA ALA A 10 32.05 36.02 -18.80
C ALA A 10 31.12 35.30 -17.83
N VAL A 11 30.94 33.97 -17.98
CA VAL A 11 30.02 33.21 -17.11
C VAL A 11 30.73 32.43 -16.00
N ASP A 12 32.07 32.39 -15.98
CA ASP A 12 32.83 31.53 -15.08
C ASP A 12 32.75 31.94 -13.59
N HIS A 13 32.58 33.23 -13.33
CA HIS A 13 32.44 33.75 -11.97
C HIS A 13 31.02 33.59 -11.41
N LEU A 14 30.04 33.21 -12.24
CA LEU A 14 28.65 33.08 -11.84
C LEU A 14 28.39 31.75 -11.13
N PRO A 15 27.49 31.73 -10.12
CA PRO A 15 26.90 30.51 -9.57
C PRO A 15 26.28 29.63 -10.66
N TYR A 16 26.30 28.31 -10.47
CA TYR A 16 25.89 27.34 -11.49
C TYR A 16 24.51 27.64 -12.11
N SER A 17 23.48 27.93 -11.30
CA SER A 17 22.14 28.22 -11.81
C SER A 17 22.08 29.47 -12.69
N GLN A 18 22.83 30.52 -12.34
CA GLN A 18 22.93 31.74 -13.13
C GLN A 18 23.72 31.49 -14.41
N ARG A 19 24.84 30.77 -14.34
CA ARG A 19 25.63 30.37 -15.52
C ARG A 19 24.79 29.64 -16.58
N MET A 20 23.99 28.67 -16.15
CA MET A 20 23.11 27.90 -17.04
C MET A 20 21.99 28.77 -17.63
N ARG A 21 21.50 29.77 -16.89
CA ARG A 21 20.49 30.71 -17.38
C ARG A 21 21.08 31.68 -18.41
N GLU A 22 22.21 32.32 -18.10
CA GLU A 22 22.85 33.31 -18.99
C GLU A 22 23.28 32.67 -20.32
N THR A 23 23.89 31.48 -20.27
CA THR A 23 24.25 30.73 -21.49
C THR A 23 23.03 30.36 -22.35
N ALA A 24 21.91 29.97 -21.72
CA ALA A 24 20.67 29.68 -22.44
C ALA A 24 20.06 30.94 -23.08
N LEU A 25 20.01 32.05 -22.35
CA LEU A 25 19.50 33.33 -22.87
C LEU A 25 20.35 33.83 -24.03
N HIS A 26 21.68 33.73 -23.91
CA HIS A 26 22.60 34.09 -24.97
C HIS A 26 22.36 33.23 -26.22
N ALA A 27 22.22 31.91 -26.05
CA ALA A 27 21.91 31.00 -27.17
C ALA A 27 20.60 31.38 -27.87
N CYS A 28 19.53 31.65 -27.11
CA CYS A 28 18.24 32.06 -27.67
C CYS A 28 18.34 33.39 -28.43
N SER A 29 19.15 34.35 -27.96
CA SER A 29 19.34 35.63 -28.65
C SER A 29 20.04 35.50 -30.01
N LEU A 30 20.77 34.41 -30.22
CA LEU A 30 21.51 34.12 -31.46
C LEU A 30 20.78 33.13 -32.38
N ALA A 31 19.61 32.61 -31.98
CA ALA A 31 18.96 31.47 -32.64
C ALA A 31 18.53 31.73 -34.10
N GLU A 32 18.31 32.99 -34.48
CA GLU A 32 17.94 33.38 -35.85
C GLU A 32 19.15 33.74 -36.72
N ALA A 33 20.37 33.66 -36.18
CA ALA A 33 21.61 34.05 -36.87
C ALA A 33 22.58 32.88 -37.02
N ASP A 34 23.31 32.85 -38.14
CA ASP A 34 24.47 31.95 -38.39
C ASP A 34 25.60 32.12 -37.35
N GLU A 35 25.45 33.06 -36.42
CA GLU A 35 26.36 33.28 -35.29
C GLU A 35 26.28 32.16 -34.25
N LEU A 36 25.09 31.58 -34.03
CA LEU A 36 24.95 30.49 -33.05
C LEU A 36 25.71 29.25 -33.50
N ASP A 37 25.57 28.84 -34.75
CA ASP A 37 26.25 27.65 -35.27
C ASP A 37 27.78 27.79 -35.21
N ARG A 38 28.30 28.99 -35.51
CA ARG A 38 29.73 29.30 -35.34
C ARG A 38 30.17 29.20 -33.89
N LEU A 39 29.41 29.78 -32.96
CA LEU A 39 29.72 29.74 -31.53
C LEU A 39 29.69 28.31 -30.97
N LEU A 40 28.70 27.50 -31.39
CA LEU A 40 28.61 26.09 -31.02
C LEU A 40 29.81 25.29 -31.55
N ALA A 41 30.25 25.55 -32.77
CA ALA A 41 31.43 24.91 -33.36
C ALA A 41 32.74 25.30 -32.62
N GLU A 42 32.88 26.59 -32.27
CA GLU A 42 34.02 27.06 -31.46
C GLU A 42 34.04 26.38 -30.09
N LEU A 43 32.91 26.33 -29.38
CA LEU A 43 32.80 25.66 -28.08
C LEU A 43 33.10 24.16 -28.17
N ASP A 44 32.73 23.50 -29.26
CA ASP A 44 32.99 22.07 -29.44
C ASP A 44 34.50 21.74 -29.52
N GLY A 45 35.30 22.69 -30.02
CA GLY A 45 36.75 22.57 -30.12
C GLY A 45 37.55 22.86 -28.85
N LEU A 46 36.94 23.41 -27.79
CA LEU A 46 37.64 23.89 -26.58
C LEU A 46 37.73 22.86 -25.43
N GLY A 47 37.11 21.68 -25.58
CA GLY A 47 37.20 20.57 -24.63
C GLY A 47 35.91 20.29 -23.84
N PRO A 48 35.88 19.24 -22.98
CA PRO A 48 34.64 18.61 -22.50
C PRO A 48 33.64 19.54 -21.80
N TYR A 49 34.12 20.53 -21.05
CA TYR A 49 33.27 21.51 -20.39
C TYR A 49 32.57 22.45 -21.38
N ALA A 50 33.32 22.95 -22.37
CA ALA A 50 32.80 23.81 -23.43
C ALA A 50 31.80 23.04 -24.31
N ARG A 51 32.09 21.78 -24.65
CA ARG A 51 31.17 20.87 -25.36
C ARG A 51 29.83 20.71 -24.64
N ARG A 52 29.85 20.45 -23.32
CA ARG A 52 28.62 20.37 -22.52
C ARG A 52 27.84 21.69 -22.49
N THR A 53 28.55 22.81 -22.49
CA THR A 53 27.95 24.15 -22.58
C THR A 53 27.30 24.36 -23.95
N ALA A 54 27.97 23.98 -25.03
CA ALA A 54 27.42 24.01 -26.38
C ALA A 54 26.15 23.17 -26.52
N LEU A 55 26.15 21.93 -25.99
CA LEU A 55 24.95 21.09 -25.98
C LEU A 55 23.80 21.74 -25.20
N HIS A 56 24.08 22.35 -24.04
CA HIS A 56 23.05 23.07 -23.26
C HIS A 56 22.49 24.26 -24.05
N MET A 57 23.35 25.04 -24.70
CA MET A 57 22.96 26.15 -25.56
C MET A 57 22.11 25.68 -26.76
N ALA A 58 22.53 24.61 -27.44
CA ALA A 58 21.80 24.02 -28.55
C ALA A 58 20.41 23.51 -28.12
N LEU A 59 20.29 22.92 -26.92
CA LEU A 59 19.01 22.51 -26.36
C LEU A 59 18.11 23.71 -26.05
N ALA A 60 18.67 24.82 -25.56
CA ALA A 60 17.92 26.04 -25.25
C ALA A 60 17.43 26.75 -26.52
N ALA A 61 18.30 26.89 -27.52
CA ALA A 61 18.00 27.51 -28.81
C ALA A 61 17.29 26.57 -29.80
N ARG A 62 17.04 25.32 -29.41
CA ARG A 62 16.40 24.27 -30.23
C ARG A 62 17.14 23.96 -31.54
N THR A 63 18.46 24.00 -31.53
CA THR A 63 19.31 23.65 -32.68
C THR A 63 19.34 22.13 -32.88
N VAL A 64 18.32 21.59 -33.55
CA VAL A 64 18.11 20.14 -33.73
C VAL A 64 19.32 19.45 -34.36
N GLY A 65 19.88 20.04 -35.43
CA GLY A 65 21.01 19.44 -36.15
C GLY A 65 22.27 19.28 -35.27
N TYR A 66 22.51 20.18 -34.31
CA TYR A 66 23.60 20.03 -33.35
C TYR A 66 23.34 18.85 -32.40
N VAL A 67 22.11 18.72 -31.91
CA VAL A 67 21.70 17.63 -31.00
C VAL A 67 21.78 16.28 -31.71
N GLU A 68 21.33 16.17 -32.96
CA GLU A 68 21.42 14.94 -33.75
C GLU A 68 22.87 14.50 -33.98
N ARG A 69 23.80 15.45 -34.24
CA ARG A 69 25.23 15.13 -34.29
C ARG A 69 25.75 14.64 -32.94
N ALA A 70 25.36 15.30 -31.85
CA ALA A 70 25.78 14.93 -30.50
C ALA A 70 25.29 13.52 -30.08
N LEU A 71 24.20 13.01 -30.65
CA LEU A 71 23.72 11.64 -30.41
C LEU A 71 24.64 10.56 -31.02
N HIS A 72 25.51 10.92 -31.96
CA HIS A 72 26.49 10.05 -32.61
C HIS A 72 27.94 10.39 -32.28
N ASP A 73 28.16 11.14 -31.20
CA ASP A 73 29.51 11.54 -30.81
C ASP A 73 30.37 10.36 -30.34
N PRO A 74 31.67 10.30 -30.65
CA PRO A 74 32.54 9.26 -30.11
C PRO A 74 32.62 9.27 -28.57
N ASP A 75 32.35 10.39 -27.90
CA ASP A 75 32.24 10.45 -26.44
C ASP A 75 30.86 9.98 -25.96
N MET A 76 30.84 8.79 -25.32
CA MET A 76 29.64 8.18 -24.76
C MET A 76 28.98 9.02 -23.66
N ALA A 77 29.75 9.75 -22.86
CA ALA A 77 29.20 10.63 -21.83
C ALA A 77 28.48 11.83 -22.47
N PHE A 78 29.00 12.31 -23.59
CA PHE A 78 28.38 13.38 -24.36
C PHE A 78 27.09 12.91 -25.06
N ARG A 79 27.11 11.74 -25.70
CA ARG A 79 25.89 11.09 -26.25
C ARG A 79 24.80 10.92 -25.21
N ARG A 80 25.17 10.44 -24.01
CA ARG A 80 24.24 10.27 -22.90
C ARG A 80 23.59 11.60 -22.49
N ALA A 81 24.35 12.70 -22.47
CA ALA A 81 23.80 14.02 -22.19
C ALA A 81 22.85 14.48 -23.30
N ALA A 82 23.16 14.18 -24.56
CA ALA A 82 22.37 14.53 -25.73
C ALA A 82 21.00 13.82 -25.78
N LEU A 83 20.84 12.66 -25.12
CA LEU A 83 19.54 11.97 -24.99
C LEU A 83 18.43 12.87 -24.45
N ARG A 84 18.76 13.90 -23.64
CA ARG A 84 17.77 14.89 -23.19
C ARG A 84 17.03 15.54 -24.37
N GLY A 85 17.74 15.76 -25.48
CA GLY A 85 17.20 16.33 -26.71
C GLY A 85 16.05 15.53 -27.31
N ILE A 86 16.09 14.20 -27.27
CA ILE A 86 15.00 13.34 -27.77
C ILE A 86 13.68 13.64 -27.04
N ARG A 87 13.76 14.00 -25.75
CA ARG A 87 12.60 14.35 -24.92
C ARG A 87 12.18 15.80 -25.08
N THR A 88 13.13 16.72 -25.19
CA THR A 88 12.85 18.17 -25.15
C THR A 88 12.63 18.80 -26.52
N LEU A 89 13.09 18.16 -27.59
CA LEU A 89 12.97 18.63 -28.97
C LEU A 89 12.15 17.62 -29.79
N PRO A 90 10.90 17.95 -30.16
CA PRO A 90 10.04 17.05 -30.94
C PRO A 90 10.58 16.79 -32.35
N ASP A 91 11.37 17.72 -32.87
CA ASP A 91 11.87 17.72 -34.25
C ASP A 91 13.12 16.83 -34.45
N VAL A 92 13.70 16.28 -33.37
CA VAL A 92 14.73 15.24 -33.49
C VAL A 92 14.13 14.04 -34.20
N THR A 93 14.76 13.64 -35.31
CA THR A 93 14.25 12.58 -36.16
C THR A 93 14.38 11.23 -35.47
N ASP A 94 13.41 10.36 -35.74
CA ASP A 94 13.43 8.98 -35.27
C ASP A 94 14.67 8.21 -35.80
N ALA A 95 15.17 8.57 -36.99
CA ALA A 95 16.38 7.99 -37.57
C ALA A 95 17.64 8.36 -36.78
N ALA A 96 17.80 9.65 -36.44
CA ALA A 96 18.92 10.09 -35.60
C ALA A 96 18.84 9.48 -34.19
N ALA A 97 17.63 9.39 -33.61
CA ALA A 97 17.44 8.73 -32.33
C ALA A 97 17.81 7.23 -32.39
N ALA A 98 17.36 6.50 -33.43
CA ALA A 98 17.60 5.06 -33.57
C ALA A 98 19.09 4.71 -33.68
N ARG A 99 19.86 5.51 -34.43
CA ARG A 99 21.31 5.33 -34.62
C ARG A 99 22.12 5.43 -33.32
N VAL A 100 21.52 5.88 -32.21
CA VAL A 100 22.15 5.76 -30.88
C VAL A 100 22.46 4.29 -30.56
N LEU A 101 21.75 3.32 -31.12
CA LEU A 101 21.95 1.91 -30.82
C LEU A 101 23.08 1.24 -31.61
N ASP A 102 23.57 1.85 -32.70
CA ASP A 102 24.53 1.24 -33.64
C ASP A 102 25.78 0.65 -32.95
N ASP A 103 26.31 1.37 -31.96
CA ASP A 103 27.53 1.04 -31.21
C ASP A 103 27.38 1.25 -29.69
N ALA A 104 26.15 1.41 -29.19
CA ALA A 104 25.94 1.80 -27.80
C ALA A 104 26.30 0.69 -26.80
N PRO A 105 27.10 1.00 -25.76
CA PRO A 105 27.30 0.10 -24.62
C PRO A 105 26.00 -0.04 -23.80
N GLU A 106 25.94 -1.07 -22.95
CA GLU A 106 24.72 -1.43 -22.19
C GLU A 106 24.12 -0.24 -21.42
N ASP A 107 24.95 0.56 -20.75
CA ASP A 107 24.49 1.70 -19.95
C ASP A 107 23.86 2.82 -20.79
N LEU A 108 24.34 2.99 -22.03
CA LEU A 108 23.78 3.97 -22.96
C LEU A 108 22.47 3.44 -23.55
N ARG A 109 22.40 2.16 -23.94
CA ARG A 109 21.14 1.51 -24.38
C ARG A 109 20.06 1.60 -23.31
N ALA A 110 20.39 1.27 -22.06
CA ALA A 110 19.46 1.35 -20.94
C ALA A 110 18.98 2.79 -20.66
N ALA A 111 19.80 3.81 -20.91
CA ALA A 111 19.39 5.21 -20.82
C ALA A 111 18.53 5.64 -22.02
N PHE A 112 18.84 5.15 -23.21
CA PHE A 112 18.05 5.39 -24.41
C PHE A 112 16.63 4.81 -24.29
N HIS A 113 16.47 3.55 -23.85
CA HIS A 113 15.15 2.94 -23.63
C HIS A 113 14.30 3.74 -22.63
N ARG A 114 14.91 4.19 -21.50
CA ARG A 114 14.25 5.08 -20.54
C ARG A 114 13.88 6.43 -21.14
N THR A 115 14.73 6.95 -22.03
CA THR A 115 14.47 8.22 -22.73
C THR A 115 13.27 8.06 -23.65
N LEU A 116 13.17 6.98 -24.43
CA LEU A 116 12.01 6.70 -25.28
C LEU A 116 10.71 6.62 -24.47
N LEU A 117 10.75 5.93 -23.32
CA LEU A 117 9.62 5.86 -22.38
C LEU A 117 9.18 7.26 -21.93
N HIS A 118 10.10 8.08 -21.45
CA HIS A 118 9.78 9.41 -20.93
C HIS A 118 9.43 10.43 -22.02
N ALA A 119 9.97 10.27 -23.23
CA ALA A 119 9.65 11.08 -24.40
C ALA A 119 8.35 10.62 -25.09
N ARG A 120 7.74 9.51 -24.66
CA ARG A 120 6.56 8.89 -25.29
C ARG A 120 6.75 8.62 -26.79
N ARG A 121 7.96 8.23 -27.19
CA ARG A 121 8.31 7.87 -28.57
C ARG A 121 7.89 6.43 -28.88
N THR A 122 6.59 6.14 -28.70
CA THR A 122 6.04 4.77 -28.71
C THR A 122 6.18 4.09 -30.08
N VAL A 123 5.89 4.80 -31.17
CA VAL A 123 6.01 4.26 -32.54
C VAL A 123 7.47 3.87 -32.86
N LEU A 124 8.43 4.69 -32.42
CA LEU A 124 9.85 4.38 -32.56
C LEU A 124 10.24 3.15 -31.73
N ALA A 125 9.80 3.08 -30.47
CA ALA A 125 10.07 1.92 -29.61
C ALA A 125 9.48 0.62 -30.18
N ASP A 126 8.26 0.67 -30.72
CA ASP A 126 7.62 -0.47 -31.40
C ASP A 126 8.43 -0.97 -32.59
N ARG A 127 8.91 -0.03 -33.42
CA ARG A 127 9.72 -0.35 -34.61
C ARG A 127 11.09 -0.92 -34.24
N LEU A 128 11.71 -0.43 -33.17
CA LEU A 128 13.05 -0.86 -32.74
C LEU A 128 13.05 -2.21 -32.01
N LEU A 129 11.93 -2.62 -31.42
CA LEU A 129 11.88 -3.80 -30.56
C LEU A 129 12.39 -5.10 -31.23
N PRO A 130 12.00 -5.44 -32.47
CA PRO A 130 12.51 -6.64 -33.14
C PRO A 130 14.03 -6.61 -33.36
N ASP A 131 14.58 -5.47 -33.77
CA ASP A 131 16.01 -5.30 -34.03
C ASP A 131 16.82 -5.33 -32.74
N VAL A 132 16.32 -4.66 -31.68
CA VAL A 132 16.93 -4.71 -30.34
C VAL A 132 16.96 -6.13 -29.81
N HIS A 133 15.89 -6.90 -30.00
CA HIS A 133 15.85 -8.31 -29.63
C HIS A 133 16.86 -9.14 -30.43
N ALA A 134 16.97 -8.93 -31.75
CA ALA A 134 17.89 -9.68 -32.60
C ALA A 134 19.36 -9.37 -32.32
N VAL A 135 19.71 -8.10 -32.08
CA VAL A 135 21.11 -7.65 -31.94
C VAL A 135 21.59 -7.65 -30.50
N HIS A 136 20.73 -7.29 -29.53
CA HIS A 136 21.11 -7.11 -28.13
C HIS A 136 20.46 -8.12 -27.17
N GLY A 137 19.54 -8.96 -27.67
CA GLY A 137 18.93 -10.06 -26.93
C GLY A 137 17.77 -9.67 -26.01
N ASP A 138 17.23 -10.68 -25.33
CA ASP A 138 15.99 -10.59 -24.55
C ASP A 138 16.02 -9.52 -23.47
N ARG A 139 17.16 -9.31 -22.82
CA ARG A 139 17.28 -8.38 -21.68
C ARG A 139 17.07 -6.93 -22.12
N ASP A 140 17.64 -6.55 -23.26
CA ASP A 140 17.49 -5.19 -23.79
C ASP A 140 16.10 -5.01 -24.41
N ALA A 141 15.57 -6.02 -25.10
CA ALA A 141 14.19 -6.00 -25.59
C ALA A 141 13.16 -5.86 -24.45
N ALA A 142 13.33 -6.62 -23.37
CA ALA A 142 12.47 -6.55 -22.18
C ALA A 142 12.54 -5.18 -21.47
N ARG A 143 13.70 -4.51 -21.50
CA ARG A 143 13.86 -3.14 -20.98
C ARG A 143 13.16 -2.10 -21.84
N LEU A 144 12.98 -2.36 -23.14
CA LEU A 144 12.32 -1.47 -24.08
C LEU A 144 10.78 -1.58 -24.02
N LEU A 145 10.24 -2.74 -23.63
CA LEU A 145 8.79 -3.00 -23.57
C LEU A 145 7.95 -1.89 -22.93
N PRO A 146 8.33 -1.26 -21.80
CA PRO A 146 7.50 -0.19 -21.23
C PRO A 146 7.30 1.01 -22.16
N ALA A 147 8.23 1.28 -23.08
CA ALA A 147 8.13 2.38 -24.05
C ALA A 147 7.28 2.03 -25.28
N CYS A 148 7.10 0.74 -25.57
CA CYS A 148 6.30 0.22 -26.69
C CYS A 148 4.80 0.47 -26.47
N GLY A 149 3.99 0.28 -27.51
CA GLY A 149 2.55 0.37 -27.47
C GLY A 149 1.92 -0.90 -26.88
N ALA A 150 0.69 -0.78 -26.37
CA ALA A 150 0.01 -1.89 -25.70
C ALA A 150 -0.13 -3.15 -26.59
N GLY A 151 -0.37 -2.97 -27.90
CA GLY A 151 -0.44 -4.09 -28.86
C GLY A 151 0.89 -4.85 -28.96
N THR A 152 1.99 -4.13 -29.16
CA THR A 152 3.34 -4.71 -29.18
C THR A 152 3.67 -5.41 -27.88
N VAL A 153 3.35 -4.79 -26.73
CA VAL A 153 3.59 -5.40 -25.42
C VAL A 153 2.82 -6.70 -25.27
N ARG A 154 1.54 -6.77 -25.64
CA ARG A 154 0.76 -8.03 -25.60
C ARG A 154 1.41 -9.13 -26.43
N THR A 155 1.95 -8.80 -27.61
CA THR A 155 2.59 -9.78 -28.50
C THR A 155 3.93 -10.27 -27.96
N TRP A 156 4.75 -9.36 -27.42
CA TRP A 156 6.13 -9.67 -27.04
C TRP A 156 6.32 -10.08 -25.58
N LEU A 157 5.44 -9.62 -24.68
CA LEU A 157 5.56 -9.90 -23.24
C LEU A 157 5.61 -11.41 -22.93
N PRO A 158 4.76 -12.29 -23.50
CA PRO A 158 4.84 -13.72 -23.22
C PRO A 158 6.20 -14.34 -23.56
N ARG A 159 6.89 -13.79 -24.57
CA ARG A 159 8.20 -14.25 -25.04
C ARG A 159 9.36 -13.70 -24.22
N LEU A 160 9.18 -12.54 -23.59
CA LEU A 160 10.25 -11.80 -22.90
C LEU A 160 10.08 -11.76 -21.38
N ALA A 161 8.99 -12.33 -20.84
CA ALA A 161 8.64 -12.27 -19.43
C ALA A 161 9.78 -12.73 -18.49
N HIS A 162 10.57 -13.73 -18.90
CA HIS A 162 11.73 -14.21 -18.14
C HIS A 162 12.85 -13.17 -18.02
N ALA A 163 12.96 -12.23 -18.96
CA ALA A 163 13.99 -11.20 -19.01
C ALA A 163 13.52 -9.86 -18.42
N VAL A 164 12.23 -9.70 -18.12
CA VAL A 164 11.69 -8.48 -17.51
C VAL A 164 12.13 -8.36 -16.05
N THR A 165 12.91 -7.30 -15.78
CA THR A 165 13.35 -6.96 -14.41
C THR A 165 12.53 -5.83 -13.79
N ALA A 166 11.94 -4.96 -14.61
CA ALA A 166 11.20 -3.76 -14.19
C ALA A 166 9.67 -3.94 -14.28
N TRP A 167 9.15 -5.03 -13.72
CA TRP A 167 7.71 -5.36 -13.76
C TRP A 167 6.80 -4.23 -13.27
N GLY A 168 7.21 -3.46 -12.26
CA GLY A 168 6.41 -2.34 -11.75
C GLY A 168 6.24 -1.20 -12.76
N THR A 169 7.29 -0.88 -13.51
CA THR A 169 7.23 0.10 -14.60
C THR A 169 6.36 -0.41 -15.74
N LEU A 170 6.53 -1.68 -16.13
CA LEU A 170 5.72 -2.29 -17.18
C LEU A 170 4.23 -2.28 -16.81
N ALA A 171 3.86 -2.76 -15.63
CA ALA A 171 2.47 -2.81 -15.17
C ALA A 171 1.84 -1.41 -15.02
N LYS A 172 2.63 -0.39 -14.63
CA LYS A 172 2.15 1.00 -14.55
C LYS A 172 1.82 1.57 -15.93
N HIS A 173 2.60 1.27 -16.94
CA HIS A 173 2.43 1.81 -18.30
C HIS A 173 1.48 0.98 -19.17
N HIS A 174 1.43 -0.34 -18.93
CA HIS A 174 0.64 -1.30 -19.70
C HIS A 174 -0.17 -2.21 -18.78
N PRO A 175 -1.10 -1.65 -17.99
CA PRO A 175 -1.80 -2.41 -16.95
C PRO A 175 -2.59 -3.59 -17.50
N LEU A 176 -3.33 -3.39 -18.60
CA LEU A 176 -4.13 -4.44 -19.21
C LEU A 176 -3.26 -5.58 -19.78
N ALA A 177 -2.18 -5.27 -20.48
CA ALA A 177 -1.28 -6.29 -21.03
C ALA A 177 -0.56 -7.08 -19.93
N ALA A 178 -0.14 -6.41 -18.85
CA ALA A 178 0.46 -7.08 -17.69
C ALA A 178 -0.55 -7.97 -16.96
N LEU A 179 -1.82 -7.54 -16.86
CA LEU A 179 -2.89 -8.30 -16.25
C LEU A 179 -3.28 -9.53 -17.08
N GLU A 180 -3.50 -9.36 -18.38
CA GLU A 180 -3.77 -10.45 -19.33
C GLU A 180 -2.65 -11.52 -19.28
N HIS A 181 -1.39 -11.07 -19.26
CA HIS A 181 -0.27 -12.00 -19.12
C HIS A 181 -0.24 -12.71 -17.76
N ALA A 182 -0.50 -11.99 -16.66
CA ALA A 182 -0.57 -12.60 -15.33
C ALA A 182 -1.72 -13.63 -15.22
N GLU A 183 -2.86 -13.36 -15.86
CA GLU A 183 -3.98 -14.30 -15.95
C GLU A 183 -3.61 -15.56 -16.72
N GLN A 184 -2.89 -15.40 -17.84
CA GLN A 184 -2.41 -16.54 -18.62
C GLN A 184 -1.39 -17.38 -17.85
N GLU A 185 -0.38 -16.75 -17.23
CA GLU A 185 0.60 -17.47 -16.41
C GLU A 185 -0.08 -18.17 -15.22
N CYS A 186 -1.09 -17.54 -14.61
CA CYS A 186 -1.89 -18.17 -13.55
C CYS A 186 -2.63 -19.43 -14.04
N ALA A 187 -3.21 -19.38 -15.24
CA ALA A 187 -3.88 -20.52 -15.84
C ALA A 187 -2.91 -21.68 -16.14
N GLU A 188 -1.69 -21.36 -16.60
CA GLU A 188 -0.64 -22.35 -16.90
C GLU A 188 -0.03 -22.98 -15.65
N LEU A 189 0.12 -22.21 -14.56
CA LEU A 189 0.65 -22.70 -13.29
C LEU A 189 -0.30 -23.68 -12.59
N GLY A 190 -1.60 -23.55 -12.82
CA GLY A 190 -2.63 -24.39 -12.20
C GLY A 190 -2.53 -24.37 -10.67
N SER A 191 -2.59 -25.56 -10.05
CA SER A 191 -2.48 -25.72 -8.58
C SER A 191 -1.04 -25.99 -8.09
N ASP A 192 -0.01 -25.81 -8.93
CA ASP A 192 1.40 -26.03 -8.53
C ASP A 192 1.86 -24.92 -7.57
N ARG A 193 1.89 -25.27 -6.28
CA ARG A 193 2.27 -24.34 -5.21
C ARG A 193 3.72 -23.88 -5.28
N VAL A 194 4.65 -24.70 -5.77
CA VAL A 194 6.08 -24.33 -5.78
C VAL A 194 6.34 -23.33 -6.89
N ARG A 195 5.79 -23.58 -8.08
CA ARG A 195 5.90 -22.64 -9.20
C ARG A 195 5.11 -21.35 -8.93
N GLY A 196 3.92 -21.44 -8.35
CA GLY A 196 3.13 -20.29 -7.89
C GLY A 196 3.90 -19.41 -6.90
N TRP A 197 4.59 -20.03 -5.93
CA TRP A 197 5.43 -19.30 -4.97
C TRP A 197 6.58 -18.56 -5.65
N ARG A 198 7.30 -19.21 -6.59
CA ARG A 198 8.41 -18.58 -7.32
C ARG A 198 7.92 -17.42 -8.17
N TRP A 199 6.80 -17.60 -8.87
CA TRP A 199 6.17 -16.54 -9.66
C TRP A 199 5.77 -15.34 -8.80
N TRP A 200 5.13 -15.60 -7.66
CA TRP A 200 4.70 -14.58 -6.71
C TRP A 200 5.86 -13.71 -6.23
N ASN A 201 6.94 -14.35 -5.80
CA ASN A 201 8.13 -13.66 -5.27
C ASN A 201 8.94 -12.95 -6.35
N ALA A 202 8.99 -13.51 -7.57
CA ALA A 202 9.72 -12.90 -8.68
C ALA A 202 9.02 -11.66 -9.24
N ARG A 203 7.69 -11.71 -9.42
CA ARG A 203 6.94 -10.65 -10.11
C ARG A 203 5.52 -10.41 -9.63
N GLY A 204 4.82 -11.45 -9.16
CA GLY A 204 3.40 -11.38 -8.83
C GLY A 204 3.04 -10.24 -7.88
N ARG A 205 3.80 -10.07 -6.78
CA ARG A 205 3.54 -8.97 -5.82
C ARG A 205 3.65 -7.59 -6.45
N ILE A 206 4.65 -7.38 -7.31
CA ILE A 206 4.91 -6.07 -7.94
C ILE A 206 3.81 -5.76 -8.96
N VAL A 207 3.46 -6.74 -9.79
CA VAL A 207 2.43 -6.62 -10.81
C VAL A 207 1.07 -6.34 -10.17
N LEU A 208 0.64 -7.16 -9.22
CA LEU A 208 -0.68 -6.99 -8.60
C LEU A 208 -0.78 -5.70 -7.78
N ASN A 209 0.30 -5.25 -7.12
CA ASN A 209 0.30 -3.97 -6.43
C ASN A 209 0.11 -2.77 -7.38
N ALA A 210 0.68 -2.84 -8.59
CA ALA A 210 0.51 -1.81 -9.60
C ALA A 210 -0.89 -1.85 -10.23
N LEU A 211 -1.49 -3.04 -10.35
CA LEU A 211 -2.78 -3.25 -11.00
C LEU A 211 -3.98 -3.05 -10.08
N ALA A 212 -3.85 -3.30 -8.78
CA ALA A 212 -4.98 -3.26 -7.86
C ALA A 212 -5.75 -1.92 -7.84
N PRO A 213 -5.12 -0.74 -7.93
CA PRO A 213 -5.85 0.53 -8.02
C PRO A 213 -6.61 0.72 -9.35
N LEU A 214 -6.28 -0.05 -10.39
CA LEU A 214 -6.82 0.12 -11.74
C LEU A 214 -7.87 -0.95 -12.05
N GLU A 215 -7.60 -2.20 -11.67
CA GLU A 215 -8.41 -3.39 -12.00
C GLU A 215 -8.64 -4.25 -10.73
N PRO A 216 -9.26 -3.70 -9.67
CA PRO A 216 -9.32 -4.33 -8.35
C PRO A 216 -10.07 -5.67 -8.37
N VAL A 217 -11.13 -5.79 -9.17
CA VAL A 217 -11.93 -7.03 -9.27
C VAL A 217 -11.13 -8.16 -9.89
N ARG A 218 -10.46 -7.90 -11.02
CA ARG A 218 -9.62 -8.90 -11.71
C ARG A 218 -8.40 -9.29 -10.89
N VAL A 219 -7.80 -8.33 -10.18
CA VAL A 219 -6.75 -8.64 -9.20
C VAL A 219 -7.28 -9.53 -8.07
N GLY A 220 -8.48 -9.26 -7.55
CA GLY A 220 -9.12 -10.13 -6.56
C GLY A 220 -9.26 -11.59 -7.03
N VAL A 221 -9.71 -11.80 -8.27
CA VAL A 221 -9.79 -13.13 -8.91
C VAL A 221 -8.43 -13.82 -8.96
N LEU A 222 -7.38 -13.09 -9.33
CA LEU A 222 -6.03 -13.66 -9.38
C LEU A 222 -5.50 -14.02 -8.00
N VAL A 223 -5.71 -13.15 -7.01
CA VAL A 223 -5.28 -13.37 -5.63
C VAL A 223 -5.98 -14.61 -5.04
N GLU A 224 -7.26 -14.79 -5.34
CA GLU A 224 -8.02 -16.00 -4.99
C GLU A 224 -7.40 -17.25 -5.59
N ARG A 225 -7.13 -17.23 -6.89
CA ARG A 225 -6.62 -18.39 -7.63
C ARG A 225 -5.21 -18.80 -7.20
N PHE A 226 -4.34 -17.83 -6.91
CA PHE A 226 -2.97 -18.12 -6.46
C PHE A 226 -2.88 -18.54 -4.99
N GLY A 227 -3.92 -18.33 -4.18
CA GLY A 227 -3.89 -18.70 -2.77
C GLY A 227 -2.81 -17.94 -1.99
N PHE A 228 -3.00 -16.64 -1.84
CA PHE A 228 -2.10 -15.68 -1.19
C PHE A 228 -1.35 -16.21 0.07
N TRP A 229 -2.04 -16.93 0.96
CA TRP A 229 -1.51 -17.49 2.20
C TRP A 229 -0.55 -18.68 2.03
N ALA A 230 -0.64 -19.38 0.91
CA ALA A 230 0.31 -20.43 0.58
C ALA A 230 1.71 -19.87 0.32
N HIS A 231 1.83 -18.56 0.04
CA HIS A 231 3.03 -17.97 -0.55
C HIS A 231 3.72 -16.84 0.23
N GLY A 232 3.21 -16.45 1.40
CA GLY A 232 4.02 -15.81 2.44
C GLY A 232 4.16 -14.27 2.42
N GLY A 233 3.26 -13.49 1.80
CA GLY A 233 3.26 -12.04 2.07
C GLY A 233 2.30 -11.19 1.25
N LEU A 234 1.38 -10.48 1.94
CA LEU A 234 0.21 -9.80 1.37
C LEU A 234 0.62 -8.79 0.28
N PRO A 235 -0.27 -8.50 -0.68
CA PRO A 235 -0.18 -7.26 -1.44
C PRO A 235 0.00 -6.07 -0.50
N ASP A 236 0.55 -4.98 -1.03
CA ASP A 236 0.63 -3.71 -0.31
C ASP A 236 -0.75 -3.34 0.29
N PRO A 237 -0.82 -2.76 1.50
CA PRO A 237 -2.10 -2.40 2.12
C PRO A 237 -3.02 -1.57 1.22
N ARG A 238 -2.47 -0.72 0.34
CA ARG A 238 -3.26 0.06 -0.63
C ARG A 238 -3.88 -0.83 -1.70
N ALA A 239 -3.12 -1.81 -2.20
CA ALA A 239 -3.60 -2.78 -3.18
C ALA A 239 -4.73 -3.61 -2.60
N LEU A 240 -4.56 -4.08 -1.36
CA LEU A 240 -5.64 -4.79 -0.70
C LEU A 240 -6.86 -3.90 -0.45
N ARG A 241 -6.67 -2.66 0.01
CA ARG A 241 -7.79 -1.74 0.22
C ARG A 241 -8.57 -1.54 -1.08
N ALA A 242 -7.90 -1.46 -2.23
CA ALA A 242 -8.55 -1.36 -3.52
C ALA A 242 -9.39 -2.60 -3.85
N VAL A 243 -8.86 -3.81 -3.60
CA VAL A 243 -9.59 -5.07 -3.80
C VAL A 243 -10.80 -5.15 -2.85
N LEU A 244 -10.60 -4.88 -1.55
CA LEU A 244 -11.68 -4.84 -0.55
C LEU A 244 -12.75 -3.81 -0.91
N SER A 245 -12.36 -2.65 -1.43
CA SER A 245 -13.32 -1.59 -1.82
C SER A 245 -14.22 -2.04 -2.96
N ALA A 246 -13.69 -2.85 -3.89
CA ALA A 246 -14.38 -3.26 -5.09
C ALA A 246 -15.28 -4.48 -4.87
N ASP A 247 -14.81 -5.47 -4.12
CA ASP A 247 -15.58 -6.68 -3.79
C ASP A 247 -15.19 -7.19 -2.39
N PRO A 248 -15.82 -6.64 -1.33
CA PRO A 248 -15.56 -7.04 0.04
C PRO A 248 -15.80 -8.54 0.26
N SER A 249 -16.92 -9.07 -0.23
CA SER A 249 -17.32 -10.47 -0.06
C SER A 249 -16.29 -11.45 -0.63
N ARG A 250 -15.73 -11.16 -1.81
CA ARG A 250 -14.72 -12.01 -2.43
C ARG A 250 -13.34 -11.82 -1.80
N ALA A 251 -13.06 -10.63 -1.28
CA ALA A 251 -11.78 -10.31 -0.65
C ALA A 251 -11.64 -10.89 0.75
N VAL A 252 -12.74 -11.05 1.50
CA VAL A 252 -12.72 -11.58 2.87
C VAL A 252 -12.12 -12.99 2.98
N PRO A 253 -12.54 -13.99 2.17
CA PRO A 253 -11.91 -15.30 2.18
C PRO A 253 -10.39 -15.24 1.92
N LEU A 254 -9.94 -14.25 1.14
CA LEU A 254 -8.52 -14.00 0.87
C LEU A 254 -7.76 -13.47 2.07
N LEU A 255 -8.45 -12.98 3.11
CA LEU A 255 -7.85 -12.47 4.33
C LEU A 255 -7.91 -13.46 5.50
N VAL A 256 -8.85 -14.41 5.43
CA VAL A 256 -9.09 -15.38 6.49
C VAL A 256 -8.05 -16.52 6.45
N GLY A 257 -7.65 -17.00 5.27
CA GLY A 257 -6.57 -17.98 5.08
C GLY A 257 -6.73 -19.33 5.82
N PRO A 258 -5.92 -20.35 5.50
CA PRO A 258 -5.83 -21.55 6.34
C PRO A 258 -5.33 -21.15 7.73
N GLN A 259 -6.05 -21.60 8.76
CA GLN A 259 -6.03 -21.05 10.12
C GLN A 259 -4.66 -21.08 10.82
N ASP A 260 -3.70 -21.85 10.29
CA ASP A 260 -2.40 -22.13 10.89
C ASP A 260 -1.32 -21.06 10.67
N ARG A 261 -1.59 -19.96 9.96
CA ARG A 261 -0.55 -18.97 9.56
C ARG A 261 -0.90 -17.51 9.88
N ARG A 262 -1.49 -17.26 11.05
CA ARG A 262 -1.74 -15.90 11.57
C ARG A 262 -0.44 -15.19 11.99
N GLY A 263 0.28 -14.63 11.02
CA GLY A 263 1.50 -13.84 11.25
C GLY A 263 1.24 -12.33 11.42
N PRO A 264 2.30 -11.51 11.58
CA PRO A 264 2.23 -10.04 11.70
C PRO A 264 1.48 -9.33 10.56
N ALA A 265 1.36 -10.01 9.41
CA ALA A 265 0.60 -9.58 8.25
C ALA A 265 -0.89 -9.41 8.58
N TYR A 266 -1.48 -10.32 9.37
CA TYR A 266 -2.87 -10.27 9.86
C TYR A 266 -3.16 -9.00 10.67
N ARG A 267 -2.22 -8.57 11.53
CA ARG A 267 -2.36 -7.32 12.32
C ARG A 267 -2.34 -6.06 11.46
N ARG A 268 -1.65 -6.08 10.31
CA ARG A 268 -1.60 -4.94 9.37
C ARG A 268 -2.88 -4.80 8.54
N LEU A 269 -3.71 -5.84 8.48
CA LEU A 269 -4.96 -5.88 7.73
C LEU A 269 -6.15 -5.28 8.46
N CYS A 270 -6.07 -5.23 9.79
CA CYS A 270 -7.19 -4.81 10.63
C CYS A 270 -7.75 -3.44 10.25
N PRO A 271 -6.95 -2.37 9.99
CA PRO A 271 -7.52 -1.07 9.64
C PRO A 271 -8.36 -1.08 8.35
N ALA A 272 -7.87 -1.76 7.31
CA ALA A 272 -8.61 -1.82 6.04
C ALA A 272 -9.88 -2.65 6.18
N LEU A 273 -9.88 -3.72 6.98
CA LEU A 273 -11.08 -4.51 7.25
C LEU A 273 -12.13 -3.69 8.02
N LEU A 274 -11.69 -2.92 9.02
CA LEU A 274 -12.56 -2.05 9.81
C LEU A 274 -13.25 -1.00 8.96
N ASP A 275 -12.57 -0.45 7.95
CA ASP A 275 -13.14 0.51 7.00
C ASP A 275 -14.32 -0.06 6.17
N PHE A 276 -14.47 -1.39 6.08
CA PHE A 276 -15.52 -2.06 5.30
C PHE A 276 -16.46 -2.92 6.15
N ALA A 277 -16.35 -2.89 7.48
CA ALA A 277 -17.16 -3.74 8.36
C ALA A 277 -18.67 -3.51 8.18
N ASP A 278 -19.08 -2.29 7.85
CA ASP A 278 -20.47 -1.90 7.57
C ASP A 278 -21.05 -2.58 6.31
N ARG A 279 -20.19 -2.88 5.32
CA ARG A 279 -20.54 -3.48 4.02
C ARG A 279 -20.45 -5.00 4.00
N LEU A 280 -19.75 -5.60 4.97
CA LEU A 280 -19.58 -7.04 5.06
C LEU A 280 -20.76 -7.71 5.75
N GLY A 281 -21.12 -8.91 5.28
CA GLY A 281 -22.12 -9.75 5.94
C GLY A 281 -21.57 -10.35 7.24
N ASP A 282 -22.46 -10.74 8.14
CA ASP A 282 -22.06 -11.30 9.44
C ASP A 282 -21.23 -12.59 9.26
N GLY A 283 -21.58 -13.45 8.30
CA GLY A 283 -20.80 -14.65 7.98
C GLY A 283 -19.37 -14.37 7.49
N ASP A 284 -19.18 -13.30 6.72
CA ASP A 284 -17.86 -12.86 6.26
C ASP A 284 -17.01 -12.38 7.44
N LEU A 285 -17.61 -11.58 8.33
CA LEU A 285 -16.95 -11.07 9.52
C LEU A 285 -16.60 -12.18 10.52
N LEU A 286 -17.48 -13.16 10.64
CA LEU A 286 -17.31 -14.34 11.48
C LEU A 286 -16.18 -15.26 11.00
N ALA A 287 -16.00 -15.38 9.69
CA ALA A 287 -14.90 -16.15 9.11
C ALA A 287 -13.51 -15.69 9.61
N PHE A 288 -13.36 -14.42 10.01
CA PHE A 288 -12.12 -13.91 10.61
C PHE A 288 -11.80 -14.46 12.00
N GLN A 289 -12.75 -15.14 12.63
CA GLN A 289 -12.71 -15.59 14.01
C GLN A 289 -12.21 -14.47 14.95
N PRO A 290 -12.90 -13.31 14.99
CA PRO A 290 -12.50 -12.15 15.79
C PRO A 290 -12.40 -12.48 17.29
N PHE A 291 -13.06 -13.55 17.74
CA PHE A 291 -13.00 -14.07 19.11
C PHE A 291 -11.66 -14.75 19.47
N ARG A 292 -10.88 -15.20 18.47
CA ARG A 292 -9.55 -15.82 18.69
C ARG A 292 -8.38 -14.86 18.53
N SER A 293 -8.62 -13.59 18.20
CA SER A 293 -7.56 -12.60 18.01
C SER A 293 -8.05 -11.16 18.15
N ASN A 294 -7.27 -10.29 18.81
CA ASN A 294 -7.43 -8.83 18.70
C ASN A 294 -7.45 -8.42 17.20
N PRO A 295 -8.47 -7.67 16.73
CA PRO A 295 -9.16 -6.59 17.47
C PRO A 295 -10.71 -6.70 17.45
N VAL A 296 -11.29 -7.52 18.35
CA VAL A 296 -12.77 -7.71 18.44
C VAL A 296 -13.49 -6.39 18.77
N ARG A 297 -12.94 -5.57 19.67
CA ARG A 297 -13.57 -4.31 20.09
C ARG A 297 -13.64 -3.30 18.96
N GLU A 298 -12.57 -3.14 18.21
CA GLU A 298 -12.50 -2.24 17.08
C GLU A 298 -13.48 -2.66 15.98
N LEU A 299 -13.64 -3.97 15.76
CA LEU A 299 -14.64 -4.49 14.83
C LEU A 299 -16.06 -4.11 15.27
N PHE A 300 -16.41 -4.36 16.54
CA PHE A 300 -17.70 -3.95 17.09
C PHE A 300 -17.92 -2.43 17.02
N ALA A 301 -16.85 -1.64 17.22
CA ALA A 301 -16.92 -0.19 17.13
C ALA A 301 -17.20 0.29 15.69
N ALA A 302 -16.66 -0.41 14.69
CA ALA A 302 -16.87 -0.13 13.27
C ALA A 302 -18.27 -0.55 12.75
N LEU A 303 -18.94 -1.49 13.42
CA LEU A 303 -20.28 -1.93 13.04
C LEU A 303 -21.37 -0.87 13.35
N PRO A 304 -22.38 -0.73 12.45
CA PRO A 304 -23.62 0.00 12.76
C PRO A 304 -24.24 -0.50 14.06
N ARG A 305 -24.72 0.42 14.91
CA ARG A 305 -25.21 0.10 16.26
C ARG A 305 -26.30 -0.96 16.26
N GLU A 306 -27.14 -0.93 15.24
CA GLU A 306 -28.30 -1.81 15.04
C GLU A 306 -27.86 -3.26 14.74
N ARG A 307 -26.68 -3.44 14.13
CA ARG A 307 -26.14 -4.77 13.77
C ARG A 307 -25.40 -5.45 14.91
N ARG A 308 -24.91 -4.68 15.89
CA ARG A 308 -23.99 -5.20 16.94
C ARG A 308 -24.59 -6.33 17.76
N ALA A 309 -25.87 -6.25 18.10
CA ALA A 309 -26.53 -7.29 18.89
C ALA A 309 -26.66 -8.60 18.10
N GLY A 310 -27.16 -8.54 16.86
CA GLY A 310 -27.26 -9.72 16.00
C GLY A 310 -25.91 -10.34 15.67
N PHE A 311 -24.89 -9.51 15.42
CA PHE A 311 -23.53 -9.99 15.18
C PHE A 311 -22.93 -10.66 16.43
N TYR A 312 -23.17 -10.12 17.62
CA TYR A 312 -22.78 -10.74 18.88
C TYR A 312 -23.41 -12.13 19.06
N ASP A 313 -24.71 -12.26 18.76
CA ASP A 313 -25.43 -13.53 18.86
C ASP A 313 -24.86 -14.58 17.91
N ALA A 314 -24.56 -14.17 16.67
CA ALA A 314 -23.94 -15.04 15.67
C ALA A 314 -22.52 -15.46 16.08
N MET A 315 -21.75 -14.56 16.69
CA MET A 315 -20.41 -14.85 17.22
C MET A 315 -20.45 -15.85 18.38
N GLN A 316 -21.38 -15.68 19.33
CA GLN A 316 -21.57 -16.61 20.45
C GLN A 316 -21.93 -18.02 19.98
N ALA A 317 -22.77 -18.11 18.93
CA ALA A 317 -23.18 -19.39 18.37
C ALA A 317 -22.01 -20.15 17.71
N GLU A 318 -21.06 -19.46 17.08
CA GLU A 318 -19.91 -20.07 16.40
C GLU A 318 -18.76 -20.44 17.34
N ASP A 319 -18.49 -19.62 18.37
CA ASP A 319 -17.44 -19.91 19.36
C ASP A 319 -17.81 -21.08 20.29
N GLY A 320 -19.08 -21.47 20.33
CA GLY A 320 -19.58 -22.49 21.25
C GLY A 320 -19.60 -22.01 22.71
N GLY A 321 -19.61 -20.69 22.92
CA GLY A 321 -19.69 -20.04 24.23
C GLY A 321 -18.38 -20.06 25.03
N GLY A 322 -17.22 -19.96 24.38
CA GLY A 322 -15.96 -20.30 25.01
C GLY A 322 -14.78 -19.36 24.78
N VAL A 323 -14.84 -18.09 25.23
CA VAL A 323 -13.72 -17.36 25.89
C VAL A 323 -14.27 -16.17 26.70
N PHE A 324 -14.41 -16.33 28.03
CA PHE A 324 -15.04 -15.37 28.95
C PHE A 324 -14.48 -13.94 28.95
N VAL A 325 -13.18 -13.76 28.70
CA VAL A 325 -12.48 -12.48 29.01
C VAL A 325 -12.55 -11.46 27.85
N HIS A 326 -12.80 -11.89 26.62
CA HIS A 326 -12.85 -10.98 25.47
C HIS A 326 -14.20 -10.25 25.30
N HIS A 327 -15.28 -10.76 25.89
CA HIS A 327 -16.63 -10.16 25.77
C HIS A 327 -16.79 -8.89 26.63
N LEU A 328 -16.14 -8.80 27.80
CA LEU A 328 -16.24 -7.62 28.66
C LEU A 328 -15.77 -6.33 27.94
N ALA A 329 -14.77 -6.46 27.07
CA ALA A 329 -14.23 -5.34 26.29
C ALA A 329 -15.22 -4.76 25.26
N ILE A 330 -16.35 -5.42 24.99
CA ILE A 330 -17.33 -4.99 23.99
C ILE A 330 -18.71 -4.67 24.57
N PHE A 331 -18.94 -4.87 25.89
CA PHE A 331 -20.23 -4.60 26.52
C PHE A 331 -20.62 -3.11 26.42
N ASP A 332 -19.66 -2.19 26.37
CA ASP A 332 -19.87 -0.76 26.14
C ASP A 332 -20.41 -0.43 24.74
N LEU A 333 -20.26 -1.35 23.80
CA LEU A 333 -20.67 -1.20 22.41
C LEU A 333 -22.03 -1.85 22.11
N LEU A 334 -22.53 -2.71 23.00
CA LEU A 334 -23.81 -3.41 22.87
C LEU A 334 -24.99 -2.55 23.36
N PRO A 335 -26.23 -2.83 22.91
CA PRO A 335 -27.41 -2.28 23.55
C PRO A 335 -27.44 -2.63 25.04
N ARG A 336 -27.86 -1.67 25.87
CA ARG A 336 -27.88 -1.78 27.33
C ARG A 336 -28.47 -3.10 27.81
N ASP A 337 -29.68 -3.41 27.36
CA ASP A 337 -30.43 -4.57 27.81
C ASP A 337 -29.72 -5.87 27.42
N ARG A 338 -28.98 -5.87 26.31
CA ARG A 338 -28.16 -7.02 25.89
C ARG A 338 -26.95 -7.16 26.80
N ALA A 339 -26.20 -6.09 27.04
CA ALA A 339 -25.04 -6.11 27.94
C ALA A 339 -25.42 -6.56 29.37
N ALA A 340 -26.58 -6.13 29.88
CA ALA A 340 -27.10 -6.56 31.17
C ALA A 340 -27.42 -8.07 31.21
N ARG A 341 -28.08 -8.61 30.17
CA ARG A 341 -28.34 -10.06 30.07
C ARG A 341 -27.06 -10.87 30.01
N GLU A 342 -26.09 -10.44 29.20
CA GLU A 342 -24.80 -11.13 29.11
C GLU A 342 -24.04 -11.10 30.43
N ALA A 343 -24.07 -9.98 31.17
CA ALA A 343 -23.49 -9.91 32.50
C ALA A 343 -24.16 -10.86 33.49
N GLN A 344 -25.49 -11.03 33.41
CA GLN A 344 -26.24 -12.01 34.21
C GLN A 344 -25.90 -13.45 33.85
N GLU A 345 -25.83 -13.77 32.55
CA GLU A 345 -25.46 -15.11 32.06
C GLU A 345 -24.02 -15.47 32.43
N LEU A 346 -23.08 -14.53 32.23
CA LEU A 346 -21.69 -14.67 32.64
C LEU A 346 -21.59 -14.95 34.14
N ARG A 347 -22.36 -14.23 34.95
CA ARG A 347 -22.44 -14.46 36.39
C ARG A 347 -22.96 -15.86 36.74
N ALA A 348 -24.06 -16.29 36.12
CA ALA A 348 -24.63 -17.61 36.38
C ALA A 348 -23.65 -18.74 36.03
N GLN A 349 -22.89 -18.57 34.95
CA GLN A 349 -21.83 -19.50 34.53
C GLN A 349 -20.66 -19.52 35.53
N TYR A 350 -20.24 -18.37 36.06
CA TYR A 350 -19.23 -18.31 37.12
C TYR A 350 -19.72 -18.96 38.43
N GLU A 351 -20.95 -18.70 38.85
CA GLU A 351 -21.53 -19.34 40.04
C GLU A 351 -21.61 -20.87 39.89
N GLU A 352 -21.93 -21.36 38.68
CA GLU A 352 -21.88 -22.79 38.35
C GLU A 352 -20.46 -23.35 38.38
N ALA A 353 -19.49 -22.63 37.82
CA ALA A 353 -18.08 -23.02 37.83
C ALA A 353 -17.49 -23.08 39.25
N GLN A 354 -17.83 -22.12 40.11
CA GLN A 354 -17.47 -22.13 41.54
C GLN A 354 -18.04 -23.37 42.23
N ARG A 355 -19.34 -23.66 42.02
CA ARG A 355 -20.03 -24.81 42.63
C ARG A 355 -19.49 -26.16 42.16
N THR A 356 -19.13 -26.28 40.88
CA THR A 356 -18.77 -27.58 40.27
C THR A 356 -17.28 -27.85 40.21
N ARG A 357 -16.44 -26.82 40.08
CA ARG A 357 -14.99 -26.94 39.84
C ARG A 357 -14.15 -26.42 41.01
N GLY A 358 -14.77 -25.91 42.08
CA GLY A 358 -14.06 -25.36 43.24
C GLY A 358 -13.17 -24.17 42.87
N TYR A 359 -13.58 -23.40 41.86
CA TYR A 359 -12.82 -22.27 41.33
C TYR A 359 -12.96 -21.07 42.27
N ASP A 360 -12.18 -21.05 43.35
CA ASP A 360 -12.10 -19.94 44.32
C ASP A 360 -11.13 -18.85 43.83
N ASP A 361 -11.37 -18.27 42.65
CA ASP A 361 -10.71 -17.01 42.29
C ASP A 361 -11.70 -15.83 42.45
N PRO A 362 -11.68 -15.13 43.60
CA PRO A 362 -12.55 -14.00 43.86
C PRO A 362 -12.19 -12.73 43.05
N GLU A 363 -11.06 -12.71 42.33
CA GLU A 363 -10.57 -11.50 41.65
C GLU A 363 -11.05 -11.35 40.19
N GLU A 364 -11.51 -12.40 39.50
CA GLU A 364 -11.96 -12.31 38.10
C GLU A 364 -13.43 -11.90 37.91
N PHE A 365 -14.27 -12.08 38.94
CA PHE A 365 -15.72 -11.82 38.92
C PHE A 365 -16.19 -10.34 39.00
N PRO A 366 -15.45 -9.36 39.58
CA PRO A 366 -16.00 -8.02 39.81
C PRO A 366 -16.33 -7.25 38.52
N ASP A 367 -15.57 -7.46 37.44
CA ASP A 367 -15.61 -6.55 36.29
C ASP A 367 -16.90 -6.64 35.47
N SER A 368 -17.64 -7.75 35.51
CA SER A 368 -18.94 -7.84 34.83
C SER A 368 -20.07 -7.12 35.60
N ALA A 369 -19.92 -6.97 36.92
CA ALA A 369 -20.97 -6.44 37.80
C ALA A 369 -21.31 -4.97 37.50
N GLU A 370 -20.43 -4.23 36.84
CA GLU A 370 -20.69 -2.86 36.40
C GLU A 370 -21.76 -2.75 35.29
N TRP A 371 -22.08 -3.88 34.64
CA TRP A 371 -23.02 -3.99 33.53
C TRP A 371 -24.39 -4.51 33.94
N LEU A 372 -24.52 -5.00 35.18
CA LEU A 372 -25.80 -5.42 35.76
C LEU A 372 -26.72 -4.21 36.02
N PRO A 373 -28.05 -4.42 36.06
CA PRO A 373 -28.96 -3.44 36.66
C PRO A 373 -28.48 -3.08 38.07
N TYR A 374 -28.53 -1.81 38.44
CA TYR A 374 -27.95 -1.27 39.67
C TYR A 374 -28.48 -1.98 40.92
N ALA A 375 -29.77 -2.35 40.93
CA ALA A 375 -30.37 -3.10 42.03
C ALA A 375 -29.67 -4.45 42.26
N GLU A 376 -29.37 -5.17 41.18
CA GLU A 376 -28.66 -6.46 41.22
C GLU A 376 -27.17 -6.26 41.51
N ALA A 377 -26.53 -5.26 40.90
CA ALA A 377 -25.13 -4.91 41.18
C ALA A 377 -24.93 -4.59 42.67
N ARG A 378 -25.90 -3.91 43.29
CA ARG A 378 -25.90 -3.59 44.72
C ARG A 378 -26.05 -4.81 45.61
N GLU A 379 -26.84 -5.79 45.20
CA GLU A 379 -26.96 -7.06 45.92
C GLU A 379 -25.63 -7.82 45.89
N VAL A 380 -25.03 -7.94 44.70
CA VAL A 380 -23.80 -8.67 44.46
C VAL A 380 -22.59 -8.02 45.15
N LEU A 381 -22.39 -6.72 44.92
CA LEU A 381 -21.22 -5.99 45.42
C LEU A 381 -21.41 -5.44 46.84
N GLY A 382 -22.59 -5.65 47.44
CA GLY A 382 -22.97 -5.06 48.73
C GLY A 382 -22.04 -5.46 49.87
N ALA A 383 -21.68 -6.74 49.95
CA ALA A 383 -20.72 -7.25 50.94
C ALA A 383 -19.29 -6.79 50.63
N ALA A 384 -18.84 -6.94 49.38
CA ALA A 384 -17.51 -6.54 48.93
C ALA A 384 -17.24 -5.02 49.13
N SER A 385 -18.26 -4.17 48.97
CA SER A 385 -18.17 -2.72 49.21
C SER A 385 -17.92 -2.32 50.68
N LYS A 386 -17.99 -3.29 51.60
CA LYS A 386 -17.73 -3.18 53.04
C LYS A 386 -16.60 -4.10 53.50
N ASP A 387 -15.93 -4.79 52.57
CA ASP A 387 -14.86 -5.73 52.88
C ASP A 387 -13.73 -5.06 53.67
N PRO A 388 -13.12 -5.72 54.67
CA PRO A 388 -11.96 -5.17 55.39
C PRO A 388 -10.77 -4.88 54.47
N VAL A 389 -10.57 -5.63 53.39
CA VAL A 389 -9.48 -5.46 52.42
C VAL A 389 -9.69 -4.17 51.60
N PRO A 390 -8.79 -3.17 51.68
CA PRO A 390 -8.98 -1.88 51.02
C PRO A 390 -9.17 -1.95 49.50
N TYR A 391 -8.43 -2.83 48.82
CA TYR A 391 -8.51 -3.00 47.36
C TYR A 391 -9.87 -3.54 46.91
N VAL A 392 -10.34 -4.64 47.51
CA VAL A 392 -11.65 -5.25 47.27
C VAL A 392 -12.77 -4.22 47.47
N ARG A 393 -12.70 -3.48 48.58
CA ARG A 393 -13.65 -2.42 48.91
C ARG A 393 -13.66 -1.27 47.90
N ALA A 394 -12.48 -0.83 47.46
CA ALA A 394 -12.36 0.25 46.48
C ALA A 394 -12.94 -0.16 45.13
N LYS A 395 -12.56 -1.34 44.63
CA LYS A 395 -13.03 -1.90 43.36
C LYS A 395 -14.55 -2.11 43.36
N ALA A 396 -15.11 -2.71 44.39
CA ALA A 396 -16.57 -2.89 44.50
C ALA A 396 -17.35 -1.57 44.50
N ARG A 397 -16.80 -0.52 45.13
CA ARG A 397 -17.43 0.82 45.11
C ARG A 397 -17.35 1.48 43.73
N GLU A 398 -16.22 1.33 43.03
CA GLU A 398 -16.06 1.82 41.66
C GLU A 398 -17.10 1.18 40.75
N LEU A 399 -17.23 -0.15 40.77
CA LEU A 399 -18.20 -0.89 39.96
C LEU A 399 -19.66 -0.49 40.26
N LEU A 400 -20.00 -0.22 41.53
CA LEU A 400 -21.31 0.30 41.91
C LEU A 400 -21.59 1.70 41.36
N VAL A 401 -20.58 2.57 41.33
CA VAL A 401 -20.68 3.89 40.71
C VAL A 401 -20.87 3.75 39.20
N MET A 402 -20.14 2.84 38.58
CA MET A 402 -20.23 2.56 37.15
C MET A 402 -21.63 2.00 36.77
N ALA A 403 -22.14 1.00 37.50
CA ALA A 403 -23.50 0.48 37.32
C ALA A 403 -24.58 1.57 37.50
N ALA A 404 -24.48 2.38 38.55
CA ALA A 404 -25.40 3.49 38.81
C ALA A 404 -25.35 4.56 37.69
N SER A 405 -24.16 4.87 37.19
CA SER A 405 -24.01 5.84 36.09
C SER A 405 -24.66 5.35 34.81
N ARG A 406 -24.61 4.05 34.55
CA ARG A 406 -25.28 3.42 33.42
C ARG A 406 -26.80 3.48 33.62
N ASP A 407 -27.38 3.08 34.75
CA ASP A 407 -28.86 2.89 34.92
C ASP A 407 -29.72 4.16 34.86
N GLY A 408 -29.12 5.35 35.00
CA GLY A 408 -29.83 6.61 34.79
C GLY A 408 -29.54 7.67 35.84
N GLY A 409 -28.34 8.27 35.79
CA GLY A 409 -28.09 9.64 36.25
C GLY A 409 -28.15 9.91 37.78
N PRO A 410 -27.98 11.19 38.18
CA PRO A 410 -27.49 11.60 39.51
C PRO A 410 -28.34 11.19 40.72
N GLY A 411 -29.59 10.77 40.54
CA GLY A 411 -30.45 10.26 41.61
C GLY A 411 -29.96 8.94 42.21
N GLU A 412 -29.43 8.02 41.39
CA GLU A 412 -28.82 6.77 41.89
C GLU A 412 -27.40 6.99 42.40
N LEU A 413 -26.64 7.93 41.81
CA LEU A 413 -25.32 8.32 42.32
C LEU A 413 -25.39 9.02 43.69
N ALA A 414 -26.44 9.81 43.93
CA ALA A 414 -26.71 10.40 45.24
C ALA A 414 -27.12 9.34 46.28
N ARG A 415 -27.82 8.29 45.86
CA ARG A 415 -28.18 7.14 46.72
C ARG A 415 -26.99 6.22 47.02
N SER A 416 -26.06 6.08 46.08
CA SER A 416 -24.82 5.30 46.27
C SER A 416 -23.79 6.05 47.13
N ARG A 417 -23.74 7.40 47.04
CA ARG A 417 -23.02 8.29 47.97
C ARG A 417 -23.78 8.49 49.28
N LYS A 418 -24.03 7.43 50.06
CA LYS A 418 -24.39 7.65 51.47
C LYS A 418 -23.19 8.30 52.19
N PRO A 419 -23.36 9.43 52.89
CA PRO A 419 -22.27 10.03 53.66
C PRO A 419 -21.81 9.04 54.72
N TRP A 420 -20.48 8.87 54.81
CA TRP A 420 -19.83 8.11 55.86
C TRP A 420 -20.14 8.77 57.22
N THR A 421 -21.22 8.34 57.88
CA THR A 421 -21.47 8.70 59.28
C THR A 421 -20.62 7.75 60.13
N GLY A 422 -19.37 8.15 60.35
CA GLY A 422 -18.54 7.55 61.38
C GLY A 422 -19.22 7.69 62.74
N ARG A 423 -19.72 6.58 63.28
CA ARG A 423 -19.86 6.39 64.72
C ARG A 423 -18.97 5.20 65.09
N SER A 424 -17.85 5.51 65.72
CA SER A 424 -17.12 4.57 66.56
C SER A 424 -18.04 4.12 67.71
N PRO A 425 -18.03 2.84 68.10
CA PRO A 425 -18.58 2.46 69.39
C PRO A 425 -17.62 2.91 70.50
N GLY A 426 -18.17 3.55 71.53
CA GLY A 426 -17.54 3.64 72.83
C GLY A 426 -17.67 2.34 73.60
#